data_AF-A0A839R088-F1
#
_entry.id   AF-A0A839R088-F1
#
_cell.length_a   1.000
_cell.length_b   1.000
_cell.length_c   1.000
_cell.angle_alpha   90.00
_cell.angle_beta   90.00
_cell.angle_gamma   90.00
#
_symmetry.space_group_name_H-M   'P 1'
#
loop_
_entity.id
_entity.type
_entity.pdbx_description
1 polymer ?
#
loop_
_entity_poly.entity_id
_entity_poly.type
_entity_poly.pdbx_seq_one_letter_code
_entity_poly.pdbx_strand_id
1 'polypeptide(L)'
;MSTPPAPLQQFQDIFPAAFQTLPAPELPDRANLKTVRAAIAGALAQTPAQEVAEECERFGLAPPQDGEDPWKGKIRYIEKKLREFSLQQLVALGHRVNEEHPSTELEHVLSLAGVGGVAGDLKNLIFAANGPKPKIVLLDAVNNDIQITKNAEHCLVYNRSLPADGLSWRALVSWWADTETIPAETERETAGTLYRRLMASMEGNGAEQFLFQQYCSLYGAHGFDLPALIPQVYLHYDPYTKRHGGTLPRQRMDFLLLLPNRRRVVLELDGVQHYADPDGRAKPRLYAEMVAEDRRLRLTGYEVYRFGGFEFVNRDQAGTMLNGFFRELLQL
;
A
#
# COMPACT_ATOMS: atom_id res chain seq x y z
N MET A 1 -12.55 4.12 84.87
CA MET A 1 -13.31 4.09 83.61
C MET A 1 -12.41 4.66 82.52
N SER A 2 -12.41 3.99 81.38
CA SER A 2 -11.40 4.07 80.33
C SER A 2 -11.46 5.37 79.53
N THR A 3 -10.29 5.91 79.19
CA THR A 3 -10.09 6.81 78.05
C THR A 3 -9.21 6.10 77.03
N PRO A 4 -9.66 5.91 75.77
CA PRO A 4 -8.91 5.16 74.77
C PRO A 4 -7.80 6.01 74.14
N PRO A 5 -6.73 5.41 73.58
CA PRO A 5 -5.77 6.16 72.79
C PRO A 5 -6.39 6.57 71.45
N ALA A 6 -6.05 7.78 70.99
CA ALA A 6 -6.46 8.30 69.70
C ALA A 6 -5.95 7.40 68.55
N PRO A 7 -6.71 7.21 67.46
CA PRO A 7 -6.31 6.33 66.37
C PRO A 7 -5.18 6.95 65.54
N LEU A 8 -4.17 6.13 65.24
CA LEU A 8 -3.19 6.33 64.18
C LEU A 8 -3.91 6.36 62.82
N GLN A 9 -4.47 7.51 62.44
CA GLN A 9 -5.21 7.67 61.18
C GLN A 9 -4.80 8.94 60.42
N GLN A 10 -3.52 9.31 60.46
CA GLN A 10 -3.00 10.49 59.74
C GLN A 10 -1.83 10.24 58.78
N PHE A 11 -1.51 8.99 58.46
CA PHE A 11 -0.39 8.69 57.54
C PHE A 11 -0.74 7.78 56.35
N GLN A 12 -2.02 7.54 56.05
CA GLN A 12 -2.41 6.74 54.88
C GLN A 12 -3.00 7.55 53.72
N ASP A 13 -3.36 8.83 53.92
CA ASP A 13 -4.02 9.63 52.87
C ASP A 13 -3.10 10.56 52.07
N ILE A 14 -1.80 10.60 52.36
CA ILE A 14 -0.86 11.50 51.64
C ILE A 14 -0.16 10.81 50.46
N PHE A 15 -0.19 9.47 50.37
CA PHE A 15 0.52 8.73 49.32
C PHE A 15 -0.25 8.44 48.01
N PRO A 16 -1.59 8.30 47.96
CA PRO A 16 -2.27 8.00 46.68
C PRO A 16 -2.44 9.23 45.76
N ALA A 17 -2.45 10.44 46.31
CA ALA A 17 -2.73 11.66 45.55
C ALA A 17 -1.57 12.11 44.65
N ALA A 18 -0.35 11.61 44.88
CA ALA A 18 0.83 11.93 44.07
C ALA A 18 0.99 11.05 42.82
N PHE A 19 0.20 9.98 42.67
CA PHE A 19 0.29 9.01 41.58
C PHE A 19 -1.01 8.86 40.78
N GLN A 20 -1.90 9.86 40.83
CA GLN A 20 -2.94 9.94 39.79
C GLN A 20 -2.23 10.24 38.47
N THR A 21 -2.00 9.19 37.67
CA THR A 21 -1.67 9.33 36.26
C THR A 21 -2.76 10.19 35.64
N LEU A 22 -2.39 11.41 35.22
CA LEU A 22 -3.26 12.24 34.39
C LEU A 22 -3.81 11.34 33.27
N PRO A 23 -5.13 11.37 32.99
CA PRO A 23 -5.67 10.61 31.87
C PRO A 23 -4.89 11.00 30.61
N ALA A 24 -4.39 10.00 29.89
CA ALA A 24 -3.72 10.24 28.62
C ALA A 24 -4.66 11.06 27.72
N PRO A 25 -4.14 12.03 26.94
CA PRO A 25 -4.97 12.84 26.06
C PRO A 25 -5.80 11.94 25.15
N GLU A 26 -7.08 12.26 24.97
CA GLU A 26 -7.98 11.53 24.08
C GLU A 26 -7.41 11.57 22.66
N LEU A 27 -7.05 10.40 22.14
CA LEU A 27 -6.50 10.27 20.80
C LEU A 27 -7.60 10.48 19.75
N PRO A 28 -7.29 11.04 18.57
CA PRO A 28 -8.31 11.31 17.56
C PRO A 28 -8.90 10.03 16.96
N ASP A 29 -10.23 9.89 16.91
CA ASP A 29 -10.90 8.70 16.35
C ASP A 29 -10.90 8.63 14.81
N ARG A 30 -10.41 9.66 14.11
CA ARG A 30 -10.43 9.72 12.64
C ARG A 30 -9.25 10.50 12.06
N ALA A 31 -8.70 9.99 10.96
CA ALA A 31 -7.72 10.71 10.15
C ALA A 31 -8.41 11.61 9.11
N ASN A 32 -8.09 12.90 9.13
CA ASN A 32 -8.45 13.88 8.12
C ASN A 32 -7.36 14.96 8.07
N LEU A 33 -7.45 15.89 7.12
CA LEU A 33 -6.46 16.97 6.95
C LEU A 33 -6.11 17.69 8.25
N LYS A 34 -7.10 17.92 9.13
CA LYS A 34 -6.90 18.64 10.39
C LYS A 34 -6.16 17.78 11.41
N THR A 35 -6.57 16.52 11.59
CA THR A 35 -5.98 15.65 12.61
C THR A 35 -4.56 15.21 12.25
N VAL A 36 -4.30 14.91 10.97
CA VAL A 36 -2.94 14.57 10.50
C VAL A 36 -2.01 15.78 10.62
N ARG A 37 -2.48 16.97 10.24
CA ARG A 37 -1.68 18.21 10.35
C ARG A 37 -1.31 18.52 11.79
N ALA A 38 -2.28 18.43 12.71
CA ALA A 38 -2.07 18.69 14.12
C ALA A 38 -1.05 17.70 14.72
N ALA A 39 -1.16 16.42 14.38
CA ALA A 39 -0.25 15.40 14.89
C ALA A 39 1.20 15.60 14.40
N ILE A 40 1.39 15.95 13.12
CA ILE A 40 2.72 16.29 12.56
C ILE A 40 3.29 17.53 13.26
N ALA A 41 2.48 18.57 13.42
CA ALA A 41 2.90 19.79 14.10
C ALA A 41 3.25 19.54 15.56
N GLY A 42 2.51 18.68 16.26
CA GLY A 42 2.77 18.27 17.63
C GLY A 42 4.09 17.51 17.78
N ALA A 43 4.38 16.58 16.86
CA ALA A 43 5.63 15.82 16.85
C ALA A 43 6.85 16.72 16.61
N LEU A 44 6.84 17.53 15.54
CA LEU A 44 7.93 18.46 15.23
C LEU A 44 8.08 19.57 16.29
N ALA A 45 7.00 19.94 16.99
CA ALA A 45 7.06 20.89 18.07
C ALA A 45 7.73 20.34 19.34
N GLN A 46 8.11 19.05 19.41
CA GLN A 46 8.95 18.55 20.51
C GLN A 46 10.40 19.07 20.40
N THR A 47 10.86 19.40 19.20
CA THR A 47 12.17 20.01 18.96
C THR A 47 12.34 21.35 19.71
N PRO A 48 13.54 21.68 20.22
CA PRO A 48 13.82 22.97 20.84
C PRO A 48 13.46 24.14 19.92
N ALA A 49 12.89 25.22 20.46
CA ALA A 49 12.36 26.33 19.65
C ALA A 49 13.40 27.03 18.76
N GLN A 50 14.68 26.91 19.10
CA GLN A 50 15.81 27.41 18.33
C GLN A 50 16.06 26.61 17.04
N GLU A 51 15.73 25.32 17.04
CA GLU A 51 16.06 24.36 15.99
C GLU A 51 14.85 23.99 15.12
N VAL A 52 13.61 24.31 15.57
CA VAL A 52 12.37 23.97 14.84
C VAL A 52 12.35 24.50 13.41
N ALA A 53 12.93 25.67 13.14
CA ALA A 53 12.97 26.24 11.79
C ALA A 53 13.85 25.40 10.86
N GLU A 54 15.07 25.09 11.29
CA GLU A 54 16.02 24.24 10.54
C GLU A 54 15.44 22.83 10.34
N GLU A 55 14.79 22.30 11.38
CA GLU A 55 14.18 20.98 11.32
C GLU A 55 12.99 20.95 10.35
N CYS A 56 12.18 22.01 10.30
CA CYS A 56 11.12 22.13 9.29
C CYS A 56 11.69 22.11 7.88
N GLU A 57 12.77 22.85 7.63
CA GLU A 57 13.44 22.88 6.32
C GLU A 57 14.01 21.50 5.93
N ARG A 58 14.58 20.76 6.89
CA ARG A 58 15.09 19.39 6.68
C ARG A 58 14.00 18.44 6.19
N PHE A 59 12.78 18.59 6.68
CA PHE A 59 11.63 17.81 6.21
C PHE A 59 10.98 18.33 4.92
N GLY A 60 11.51 19.42 4.34
CA GLY A 60 11.06 20.02 3.09
C GLY A 60 9.92 21.02 3.24
N LEU A 61 9.72 21.58 4.44
CA LEU A 61 8.76 22.67 4.67
C LEU A 61 9.38 24.01 4.24
N ALA A 62 8.53 24.95 3.82
CA ALA A 62 8.99 26.26 3.36
C ALA A 62 9.80 27.00 4.45
N PRO A 63 10.87 27.74 4.08
CA PRO A 63 11.68 28.49 5.04
C PRO A 63 10.87 29.56 5.77
N PRO A 64 11.37 30.12 6.89
CA PRO A 64 10.74 31.25 7.57
C PRO A 64 10.49 32.43 6.62
N GLN A 65 9.27 32.97 6.62
CA GLN A 65 8.97 34.25 5.96
C GLN A 65 9.15 35.42 6.93
N ASP A 66 9.34 36.64 6.42
CA ASP A 66 9.51 37.85 7.24
C ASP A 66 8.37 38.00 8.28
N GLY A 67 8.76 38.01 9.56
CA GLY A 67 7.84 38.14 10.69
C GLY A 67 7.30 36.81 11.25
N GLU A 68 7.68 35.66 10.70
CA GLU A 68 7.39 34.35 11.30
C GLU A 68 8.42 33.99 12.37
N ASP A 69 7.94 33.73 13.59
CA ASP A 69 8.80 33.42 14.73
C ASP A 69 8.30 32.15 15.45
N PRO A 70 9.07 31.03 15.39
CA PRO A 70 8.75 29.80 16.12
C PRO A 70 8.55 30.00 17.62
N TRP A 71 9.15 31.03 18.23
CA TRP A 71 9.05 31.32 19.66
C TRP A 71 7.66 31.84 20.07
N LYS A 72 6.86 32.32 19.11
CA LYS A 72 5.47 32.76 19.35
C LYS A 72 4.46 31.61 19.29
N GLY A 73 4.94 30.38 19.06
CA GLY A 73 4.15 29.14 19.12
C GLY A 73 4.57 28.13 18.05
N LYS A 74 5.40 27.15 18.43
CA LYS A 74 5.93 26.09 17.56
C LYS A 74 4.86 25.41 16.70
N ILE A 75 3.78 24.93 17.34
CA ILE A 75 2.68 24.21 16.66
C ILE A 75 2.03 25.10 15.60
N ARG A 76 1.66 26.34 15.95
CA ARG A 76 1.01 27.28 15.01
C ARG A 76 1.91 27.63 13.83
N TYR A 77 3.21 27.78 14.07
CA TYR A 77 4.21 28.00 13.03
C TYR A 77 4.24 26.83 12.03
N ILE A 78 4.30 25.59 12.52
CA ILE A 78 4.36 24.38 11.70
C ILE A 78 3.03 24.16 10.94
N GLU A 79 1.88 24.29 11.62
CA GLU A 79 0.56 24.14 11.00
C GLU A 79 0.34 25.11 9.82
N LYS A 80 0.88 26.33 9.92
CA LYS A 80 0.80 27.32 8.84
C LYS A 80 1.54 26.85 7.58
N LYS A 81 2.69 26.20 7.74
CA LYS A 81 3.49 25.64 6.63
C LYS A 81 2.83 24.42 6.00
N LEU A 82 2.09 23.65 6.79
CA LEU A 82 1.35 22.46 6.35
C LEU A 82 -0.02 22.78 5.71
N ARG A 83 -0.38 24.06 5.56
CA ARG A 83 -1.73 24.47 5.16
C ARG A 83 -2.10 24.06 3.75
N GLU A 84 -1.14 24.16 2.82
CA GLU A 84 -1.32 23.87 1.40
C GLU A 84 -1.11 22.38 1.05
N PHE A 85 -0.72 21.56 2.03
CA PHE A 85 -0.47 20.14 1.81
C PHE A 85 -1.79 19.37 1.69
N SER A 86 -1.87 18.50 0.69
CA SER A 86 -2.94 17.51 0.54
C SER A 86 -2.85 16.42 1.62
N LEU A 87 -3.92 15.65 1.82
CA LEU A 87 -3.93 14.56 2.81
C LEU A 87 -2.83 13.53 2.52
N GLN A 88 -2.61 13.19 1.25
CA GLN A 88 -1.56 12.26 0.83
C GLN A 88 -0.16 12.80 1.14
N GLN A 89 0.08 14.08 0.86
CA GLN A 89 1.36 14.74 1.18
C GLN A 89 1.59 14.80 2.70
N LEU A 90 0.54 15.07 3.48
CA LEU A 90 0.61 15.05 4.94
C LEU A 90 0.92 13.65 5.48
N VAL A 91 0.28 12.59 4.98
CA VAL A 91 0.55 11.22 5.43
C VAL A 91 1.98 10.79 5.10
N ALA A 92 2.45 11.08 3.88
CA ALA A 92 3.83 10.78 3.48
C ALA A 92 4.85 11.55 4.33
N LEU A 93 4.61 12.84 4.58
CA LEU A 93 5.43 13.64 5.49
C LEU A 93 5.37 13.08 6.91
N GLY A 94 4.19 12.72 7.40
CA GLY A 94 3.99 12.19 8.74
C GLY A 94 4.74 10.89 8.97
N HIS A 95 4.81 9.98 8.00
CA HIS A 95 5.63 8.78 8.12
C HIS A 95 7.12 9.12 8.30
N ARG A 96 7.68 10.02 7.48
CA ARG A 96 9.07 10.48 7.61
C ARG A 96 9.33 11.17 8.95
N VAL A 97 8.41 12.03 9.40
CA VAL A 97 8.50 12.69 10.70
C VAL A 97 8.44 11.67 11.84
N ASN A 98 7.60 10.64 11.75
CA ASN A 98 7.45 9.64 12.81
C ASN A 98 8.68 8.71 12.95
N GLU A 99 9.50 8.57 11.91
CA GLU A 99 10.77 7.82 11.99
C GLU A 99 11.79 8.52 12.90
N GLU A 100 11.80 9.85 12.91
CA GLU A 100 12.80 10.65 13.64
C GLU A 100 12.23 11.33 14.89
N HIS A 101 10.94 11.67 14.86
CA HIS A 101 10.16 12.28 15.94
C HIS A 101 8.93 11.42 16.26
N PRO A 102 9.11 10.20 16.78
CA PRO A 102 7.99 9.31 17.08
C PRO A 102 7.10 9.93 18.15
N SER A 103 5.79 9.95 17.90
CA SER A 103 4.81 10.32 18.92
C SER A 103 3.58 9.41 18.85
N THR A 104 3.03 9.07 20.01
CA THR A 104 1.86 8.17 20.11
C THR A 104 0.66 8.71 19.32
N GLU A 105 0.48 10.04 19.30
CA GLU A 105 -0.60 10.68 18.55
C GLU A 105 -0.36 10.64 17.03
N LEU A 106 0.88 10.89 16.57
CA LEU A 106 1.23 10.82 15.16
C LEU A 106 1.14 9.38 14.63
N GLU A 107 1.68 8.41 15.37
CA GLU A 107 1.58 6.99 15.04
C GLU A 107 0.11 6.54 14.95
N HIS A 108 -0.71 6.92 15.94
CA HIS A 108 -2.13 6.60 15.95
C HIS A 108 -2.87 7.23 14.76
N VAL A 109 -2.68 8.52 14.51
CA VAL A 109 -3.33 9.23 13.41
C VAL A 109 -2.85 8.72 12.05
N LEU A 110 -1.58 8.35 11.90
CA LEU A 110 -1.07 7.70 10.68
C LEU A 110 -1.62 6.28 10.51
N SER A 111 -1.85 5.54 11.59
CA SER A 111 -2.53 4.24 11.51
C SER A 111 -3.98 4.39 11.02
N LEU A 112 -4.67 5.44 11.46
CA LEU A 112 -6.01 5.80 11.00
C LEU A 112 -6.01 6.43 9.60
N ALA A 113 -4.92 7.10 9.20
CA ALA A 113 -4.77 7.66 7.86
C ALA A 113 -4.33 6.60 6.85
N GLY A 114 -3.66 5.55 7.34
CA GLY A 114 -3.38 4.30 6.66
C GLY A 114 -4.64 3.53 6.23
N VAL A 115 -5.82 4.01 6.59
CA VAL A 115 -7.11 3.57 6.02
C VAL A 115 -7.21 3.84 4.50
N GLY A 116 -6.26 4.58 3.90
CA GLY A 116 -6.10 4.71 2.45
C GLY A 116 -5.17 3.68 1.77
N GLY A 117 -4.54 2.77 2.53
CA GLY A 117 -3.62 1.75 2.00
C GLY A 117 -3.83 0.40 2.68
N VAL A 118 -3.27 -0.66 2.09
CA VAL A 118 -3.47 -2.01 2.63
C VAL A 118 -2.61 -2.21 3.88
N ALA A 119 -3.24 -2.56 5.00
CA ALA A 119 -2.58 -2.76 6.28
C ALA A 119 -1.61 -3.96 6.27
N GLY A 120 -0.48 -3.82 6.96
CA GLY A 120 0.55 -4.84 7.11
C GLY A 120 1.62 -4.83 6.00
N ASP A 121 2.78 -5.40 6.33
CA ASP A 121 3.92 -5.46 5.40
C ASP A 121 3.71 -6.54 4.33
N LEU A 122 4.25 -6.30 3.13
CA LEU A 122 4.26 -7.30 2.07
C LEU A 122 5.22 -8.43 2.46
N LYS A 123 4.66 -9.60 2.80
CA LYS A 123 5.47 -10.77 3.17
C LYS A 123 5.93 -11.58 1.95
N ASN A 124 4.99 -11.89 1.06
CA ASN A 124 5.25 -12.69 -0.14
C ASN A 124 4.39 -12.18 -1.29
N LEU A 125 4.99 -12.02 -2.47
CA LEU A 125 4.27 -11.70 -3.70
C LEU A 125 4.46 -12.85 -4.69
N ILE A 126 3.38 -13.58 -4.97
CA ILE A 126 3.36 -14.71 -5.90
C ILE A 126 2.61 -14.29 -7.16
N PHE A 127 3.28 -14.33 -8.31
CA PHE A 127 2.78 -13.68 -9.52
C PHE A 127 3.27 -14.38 -10.80
N ALA A 128 2.84 -13.85 -11.95
CA ALA A 128 3.22 -14.32 -13.28
C ALA A 128 3.01 -15.83 -13.49
N ALA A 129 1.90 -16.35 -12.97
CA ALA A 129 1.57 -17.76 -13.07
C ALA A 129 1.25 -18.15 -14.52
N ASN A 130 2.06 -19.04 -15.13
CA ASN A 130 1.92 -19.47 -16.53
C ASN A 130 1.58 -20.97 -16.67
N GLY A 131 1.06 -21.59 -15.60
CA GLY A 131 0.76 -23.01 -15.57
C GLY A 131 -0.22 -23.38 -14.46
N PRO A 132 -0.26 -24.67 -14.06
CA PRO A 132 -1.17 -25.14 -13.03
C PRO A 132 -1.01 -24.38 -11.71
N LYS A 133 -2.12 -24.15 -10.99
CA LYS A 133 -2.12 -23.41 -9.72
C LYS A 133 -1.05 -23.96 -8.75
N PRO A 134 -0.21 -23.11 -8.13
CA PRO A 134 0.78 -23.55 -7.15
C PRO A 134 0.12 -24.21 -5.95
N LYS A 135 0.81 -25.19 -5.34
CA LYS A 135 0.39 -25.76 -4.05
C LYS A 135 1.25 -25.19 -2.93
N ILE A 136 0.66 -24.33 -2.11
CA ILE A 136 1.35 -23.62 -1.04
C ILE A 136 1.04 -24.31 0.30
N VAL A 137 2.06 -24.49 1.12
CA VAL A 137 1.92 -24.90 2.51
C VAL A 137 2.54 -23.83 3.41
N LEU A 138 1.99 -23.69 4.60
CA LEU A 138 2.54 -22.85 5.65
C LEU A 138 3.48 -23.73 6.48
N LEU A 139 4.78 -23.50 6.38
CA LEU A 139 5.78 -24.24 7.14
C LEU A 139 5.84 -23.72 8.58
N ASP A 140 5.80 -22.40 8.72
CA ASP A 140 5.74 -21.71 10.01
C ASP A 140 4.59 -20.70 9.99
N ALA A 141 3.55 -20.99 10.77
CA ALA A 141 2.36 -20.15 10.84
C ALA A 141 2.59 -18.86 11.63
N VAL A 142 3.56 -18.84 12.55
CA VAL A 142 3.88 -17.68 13.38
C VAL A 142 4.64 -16.66 12.55
N ASN A 143 5.64 -17.12 11.80
CA ASN A 143 6.46 -16.25 10.94
C ASN A 143 5.81 -15.98 9.57
N ASN A 144 4.84 -16.81 9.19
CA ASN A 144 4.18 -16.81 7.88
C ASN A 144 5.13 -17.25 6.75
N ASP A 145 5.94 -18.27 7.04
CA ASP A 145 6.86 -18.88 6.09
C ASP A 145 6.09 -19.86 5.22
N ILE A 146 6.07 -19.57 3.92
CA ILE A 146 5.36 -20.36 2.93
C ILE A 146 6.33 -21.17 2.07
N GLN A 147 5.88 -22.34 1.64
CA GLN A 147 6.59 -23.15 0.66
C GLN A 147 5.65 -23.58 -0.46
N ILE A 148 6.09 -23.43 -1.72
CA ILE A 148 5.40 -24.00 -2.87
C ILE A 148 5.88 -25.45 -3.05
N THR A 149 5.00 -26.40 -2.72
CA THR A 149 5.28 -27.84 -2.78
C THR A 149 5.03 -28.47 -4.15
N LYS A 150 4.23 -27.82 -5.02
CA LYS A 150 4.00 -28.24 -6.42
C LYS A 150 3.78 -27.02 -7.32
N ASN A 151 4.23 -27.12 -8.57
CA ASN A 151 4.08 -26.12 -9.62
C ASN A 151 4.78 -24.78 -9.29
N ALA A 152 5.90 -24.84 -8.54
CA ALA A 152 6.69 -23.67 -8.20
C ALA A 152 7.29 -23.03 -9.46
N GLU A 153 7.73 -23.86 -10.39
CA GLU A 153 8.29 -23.53 -11.69
C GLU A 153 7.34 -22.67 -12.57
N HIS A 154 6.05 -22.71 -12.27
CA HIS A 154 5.03 -21.99 -13.04
C HIS A 154 4.74 -20.58 -12.54
N CYS A 155 5.33 -20.15 -11.43
CA CYS A 155 5.09 -18.82 -10.86
C CYS A 155 6.38 -18.19 -10.33
N LEU A 156 6.35 -16.88 -10.12
CA LEU A 156 7.44 -16.11 -9.54
C LEU A 156 7.09 -15.76 -8.09
N VAL A 157 8.11 -15.75 -7.21
CA VAL A 157 7.96 -15.38 -5.80
C VAL A 157 8.93 -14.26 -5.47
N TYR A 158 8.42 -13.05 -5.35
CA TYR A 158 9.20 -11.92 -4.86
C TYR A 158 9.20 -11.95 -3.33
N ASN A 159 10.41 -12.00 -2.77
CA ASN A 159 10.70 -12.27 -1.36
C ASN A 159 11.53 -11.17 -0.68
N ARG A 160 11.68 -10.01 -1.31
CA ARG A 160 12.36 -8.86 -0.70
C ARG A 160 11.35 -7.98 0.03
N SER A 161 11.83 -7.26 1.03
CA SER A 161 11.05 -6.21 1.69
C SER A 161 10.70 -5.11 0.68
N LEU A 162 9.47 -4.63 0.75
CA LEU A 162 9.01 -3.52 -0.08
C LEU A 162 9.51 -2.19 0.52
N PRO A 163 10.22 -1.34 -0.24
CA PRO A 163 10.63 -0.03 0.23
C PRO A 163 9.44 0.95 0.27
N ALA A 164 9.61 2.09 0.95
CA ALA A 164 8.52 3.05 1.21
C ALA A 164 7.95 3.70 -0.07
N ASP A 165 8.75 3.73 -1.14
CA ASP A 165 8.42 4.18 -2.49
C ASP A 165 7.70 3.13 -3.35
N GLY A 166 7.47 1.92 -2.83
CA GLY A 166 6.77 0.85 -3.53
C GLY A 166 7.71 -0.05 -4.33
N LEU A 167 7.20 -0.73 -5.37
CA LEU A 167 8.01 -1.62 -6.21
C LEU A 167 8.21 -0.98 -7.59
N SER A 168 9.39 -0.40 -7.83
CA SER A 168 9.76 0.10 -9.15
C SER A 168 10.11 -1.04 -10.12
N TRP A 169 10.03 -0.76 -11.42
CA TRP A 169 10.46 -1.69 -12.46
C TRP A 169 11.95 -2.02 -12.31
N ARG A 170 12.79 -1.01 -12.00
CA ARG A 170 14.22 -1.19 -11.71
C ARG A 170 14.45 -2.17 -10.57
N ALA A 171 13.74 -2.01 -9.45
CA ALA A 171 13.86 -2.91 -8.30
C ALA A 171 13.44 -4.35 -8.65
N LEU A 172 12.38 -4.51 -9.45
CA LEU A 172 11.94 -5.82 -9.91
C LEU A 172 12.94 -6.47 -10.90
N VAL A 173 13.54 -5.68 -11.78
CA VAL A 173 14.61 -6.14 -12.71
C VAL A 173 15.87 -6.56 -11.94
N SER A 174 16.28 -5.80 -10.93
CA SER A 174 17.39 -6.18 -10.04
C SER A 174 17.10 -7.49 -9.32
N TRP A 175 15.90 -7.66 -8.77
CA TRP A 175 15.50 -8.93 -8.15
C TRP A 175 15.54 -10.10 -9.13
N TRP A 176 15.11 -9.88 -10.38
CA TRP A 176 15.13 -10.90 -11.42
C TRP A 176 16.55 -11.33 -11.81
N ALA A 177 17.49 -10.38 -11.94
CA ALA A 177 18.90 -10.67 -12.21
C ALA A 177 19.50 -11.62 -11.17
N ASP A 178 19.23 -11.35 -9.90
CA ASP A 178 19.79 -12.12 -8.78
C ASP A 178 19.17 -13.52 -8.66
N THR A 179 17.92 -13.68 -9.10
CA THR A 179 17.18 -14.95 -8.99
C THR A 179 17.61 -15.96 -10.05
N GLU A 180 17.80 -15.52 -11.29
CA GLU A 180 18.04 -16.41 -12.42
C GLU A 180 19.53 -16.54 -12.79
N THR A 181 20.43 -15.87 -12.07
CA THR A 181 21.88 -15.83 -12.35
C THR A 181 22.16 -15.53 -13.83
N ILE A 182 21.36 -14.64 -14.43
CA ILE A 182 21.44 -14.35 -15.87
C ILE A 182 22.70 -13.52 -16.12
N PRO A 183 23.64 -13.97 -16.98
CA PRO A 183 24.73 -13.13 -17.44
C PRO A 183 24.18 -12.15 -18.48
N ALA A 184 23.41 -11.17 -18.03
CA ALA A 184 23.02 -10.04 -18.87
C ALA A 184 24.10 -8.96 -18.71
N GLU A 185 24.61 -8.46 -19.83
CA GLU A 185 25.67 -7.44 -19.80
C GLU A 185 25.11 -6.08 -19.37
N THR A 186 23.79 -5.88 -19.51
CA THR A 186 23.11 -4.61 -19.18
C THR A 186 21.75 -4.78 -18.49
N GLU A 187 21.35 -3.76 -17.71
CA GLU A 187 20.03 -3.67 -17.07
C GLU A 187 18.87 -3.81 -18.07
N ARG A 188 19.02 -3.28 -19.29
CA ARG A 188 17.99 -3.34 -20.34
C ARG A 188 17.77 -4.76 -20.87
N GLU A 189 18.83 -5.55 -20.99
CA GLU A 189 18.72 -6.96 -21.41
C GLU A 189 18.02 -7.80 -20.34
N THR A 190 18.39 -7.61 -19.07
CA THR A 190 17.70 -8.21 -17.93
C THR A 190 16.21 -7.84 -17.95
N ALA A 191 15.89 -6.56 -18.12
CA ALA A 191 14.51 -6.10 -18.23
C ALA A 191 13.76 -6.77 -19.39
N GLY A 192 14.41 -6.99 -20.53
CA GLY A 192 13.84 -7.70 -21.67
C GLY A 192 13.57 -9.18 -21.41
N THR A 193 14.39 -9.86 -20.60
CA THR A 193 14.13 -11.25 -20.17
C THR A 193 12.95 -11.33 -19.21
N LEU A 194 12.89 -10.43 -18.22
CA LEU A 194 11.77 -10.35 -17.27
C LEU A 194 10.47 -10.04 -18.01
N TYR A 195 10.47 -9.04 -18.90
CA TYR A 195 9.30 -8.68 -19.71
C TYR A 195 8.73 -9.88 -20.46
N ARG A 196 9.58 -10.69 -21.12
CA ARG A 196 9.14 -11.91 -21.81
C ARG A 196 8.55 -12.94 -20.86
N ARG A 197 9.15 -13.14 -19.68
CA ARG A 197 8.64 -14.06 -18.65
C ARG A 197 7.27 -13.62 -18.12
N LEU A 198 7.07 -12.32 -17.94
CA LEU A 198 5.79 -11.74 -17.50
C LEU A 198 4.73 -11.84 -18.61
N MET A 199 5.08 -11.50 -19.86
CA MET A 199 4.21 -11.66 -21.03
C MET A 199 3.68 -13.09 -21.20
N ALA A 200 4.52 -14.09 -20.95
CA ALA A 200 4.14 -15.51 -21.04
C ALA A 200 3.08 -15.91 -19.99
N SER A 201 2.94 -15.18 -18.88
CA SER A 201 1.91 -15.47 -17.87
C SER A 201 0.49 -15.12 -18.31
N MET A 202 0.35 -14.28 -19.35
CA MET A 202 -0.92 -13.81 -19.89
C MET A 202 -1.21 -14.43 -21.27
N GLU A 203 -0.53 -15.52 -21.61
CA GLU A 203 -0.74 -16.20 -22.89
C GLU A 203 -2.19 -16.65 -23.04
N GLY A 204 -2.79 -16.37 -24.20
CA GLY A 204 -4.21 -16.63 -24.47
C GLY A 204 -5.15 -15.49 -24.07
N ASN A 205 -4.68 -14.43 -23.39
CA ASN A 205 -5.47 -13.23 -23.12
C ASN A 205 -4.89 -11.99 -23.82
N GLY A 206 -5.36 -11.75 -25.05
CA GLY A 206 -4.90 -10.61 -25.86
C GLY A 206 -5.29 -9.23 -25.31
N ALA A 207 -6.25 -9.12 -24.37
CA ALA A 207 -6.59 -7.84 -23.74
C ALA A 207 -5.56 -7.51 -22.66
N GLU A 208 -5.26 -8.47 -21.78
CA GLU A 208 -4.23 -8.33 -20.74
C GLU A 208 -2.85 -8.06 -21.34
N GLN A 209 -2.45 -8.84 -22.36
CA GLN A 209 -1.18 -8.66 -23.06
C GLN A 209 -1.04 -7.25 -23.64
N PHE A 210 -2.13 -6.71 -24.19
CA PHE A 210 -2.14 -5.36 -24.76
C PHE A 210 -2.04 -4.29 -23.68
N LEU A 211 -2.79 -4.40 -22.58
CA LEU A 211 -2.70 -3.47 -21.45
C LEU A 211 -1.27 -3.45 -20.89
N PHE A 212 -0.69 -4.64 -20.67
CA PHE A 212 0.67 -4.77 -20.18
C PHE A 212 1.70 -4.15 -21.13
N GLN A 213 1.57 -4.39 -22.43
CA GLN A 213 2.41 -3.77 -23.46
C GLN A 213 2.34 -2.23 -23.43
N GLN A 214 1.13 -1.68 -23.35
CA GLN A 214 0.94 -0.22 -23.28
C GLN A 214 1.60 0.35 -22.03
N TYR A 215 1.40 -0.26 -20.86
CA TYR A 215 2.07 0.18 -19.63
C TYR A 215 3.60 0.09 -19.73
N CYS A 216 4.14 -1.04 -20.18
CA CYS A 216 5.60 -1.23 -20.29
C CYS A 216 6.26 -0.26 -21.28
N SER A 217 5.52 0.28 -22.25
CA SER A 217 6.04 1.32 -23.15
C SER A 217 6.43 2.60 -22.40
N LEU A 218 5.79 2.88 -21.26
CA LEU A 218 6.11 4.02 -20.40
C LEU A 218 7.53 3.94 -19.83
N TYR A 219 8.06 2.74 -19.60
CA TYR A 219 9.44 2.56 -19.14
C TYR A 219 10.46 3.09 -20.17
N GLY A 220 10.14 3.00 -21.46
CA GLY A 220 10.99 3.54 -22.52
C GLY A 220 10.97 5.07 -22.56
N ALA A 221 9.84 5.69 -22.20
CA ALA A 221 9.64 7.14 -22.24
C ALA A 221 10.05 7.85 -20.94
N HIS A 222 9.86 7.21 -19.79
CA HIS A 222 9.99 7.83 -18.46
C HIS A 222 11.03 7.13 -17.56
N GLY A 223 11.63 6.03 -18.01
CA GLY A 223 12.67 5.31 -17.27
C GLY A 223 12.14 4.18 -16.38
N PHE A 224 13.08 3.45 -15.78
CA PHE A 224 12.79 2.21 -15.02
C PHE A 224 12.41 2.46 -13.56
N ASP A 225 12.44 3.71 -13.11
CA ASP A 225 12.05 4.06 -11.74
C ASP A 225 10.51 4.18 -11.58
N LEU A 226 9.77 4.05 -12.68
CA LEU A 226 8.31 3.90 -12.62
C LEU A 226 7.89 2.61 -11.88
N PRO A 227 6.71 2.61 -11.23
CA PRO A 227 6.17 1.42 -10.58
C PRO A 227 6.06 0.23 -11.54
N ALA A 228 6.44 -0.95 -11.08
CA ALA A 228 6.31 -2.19 -11.84
C ALA A 228 4.85 -2.62 -11.92
N LEU A 229 4.31 -2.76 -13.13
CA LEU A 229 3.03 -3.44 -13.32
C LEU A 229 3.24 -4.96 -13.22
N ILE A 230 2.58 -5.59 -12.25
CA ILE A 230 2.81 -6.99 -11.88
C ILE A 230 1.61 -7.82 -12.35
N PRO A 231 1.75 -8.72 -13.33
CA PRO A 231 0.64 -9.50 -13.84
C PRO A 231 0.36 -10.76 -13.01
N GLN A 232 -0.89 -11.22 -13.04
CA GLN A 232 -1.33 -12.55 -12.61
C GLN A 232 -0.98 -12.85 -11.16
N VAL A 233 -1.40 -11.98 -10.24
CA VAL A 233 -0.99 -11.99 -8.82
C VAL A 233 -1.95 -12.80 -7.96
N TYR A 234 -1.45 -13.75 -7.18
CA TYR A 234 -2.26 -14.49 -6.21
C TYR A 234 -2.54 -13.64 -4.96
N LEU A 235 -3.82 -13.46 -4.64
CA LEU A 235 -4.28 -12.75 -3.44
C LEU A 235 -4.64 -13.73 -2.31
N HIS A 236 -5.49 -14.70 -2.62
CA HIS A 236 -5.99 -15.66 -1.63
C HIS A 236 -5.56 -17.07 -2.01
N TYR A 237 -4.86 -17.71 -1.08
CA TYR A 237 -4.58 -19.13 -1.14
C TYR A 237 -5.34 -19.86 -0.03
N ASP A 238 -6.50 -20.44 -0.36
CA ASP A 238 -7.15 -21.42 0.51
C ASP A 238 -7.20 -22.79 -0.21
N PRO A 239 -6.47 -23.81 0.30
CA PRO A 239 -6.45 -25.15 -0.27
C PRO A 239 -7.69 -25.99 0.08
N TYR A 240 -8.56 -25.55 0.99
CA TYR A 240 -9.67 -26.30 1.57
C TYR A 240 -11.05 -26.00 0.96
N THR A 241 -11.23 -24.83 0.36
CA THR A 241 -12.52 -24.42 -0.27
C THR A 241 -12.95 -25.36 -1.40
N LYS A 242 -11.99 -25.90 -2.18
CA LYS A 242 -12.29 -26.88 -3.24
C LYS A 242 -12.87 -28.20 -2.70
N ARG A 243 -12.57 -28.59 -1.46
CA ARG A 243 -13.10 -29.84 -0.87
C ARG A 243 -14.57 -29.74 -0.47
N HIS A 244 -15.10 -28.52 -0.33
CA HIS A 244 -16.48 -28.26 0.13
C HIS A 244 -17.40 -27.74 -0.99
N GLY A 245 -16.98 -27.85 -2.26
CA GLY A 245 -17.76 -27.39 -3.41
C GLY A 245 -17.86 -25.87 -3.58
N GLY A 246 -17.14 -25.09 -2.78
CA GLY A 246 -17.07 -23.64 -2.89
C GLY A 246 -15.89 -23.18 -3.76
N THR A 247 -16.15 -22.26 -4.69
CA THR A 247 -15.08 -21.47 -5.34
C THR A 247 -14.76 -20.27 -4.45
N LEU A 248 -13.50 -20.10 -4.02
CA LEU A 248 -13.10 -18.81 -3.44
C LEU A 248 -13.36 -17.73 -4.48
N PRO A 249 -14.13 -16.69 -4.13
CA PRO A 249 -14.19 -15.50 -4.95
C PRO A 249 -12.78 -14.93 -5.12
N ARG A 250 -12.35 -14.74 -6.37
CA ARG A 250 -11.17 -13.96 -6.78
C ARG A 250 -9.85 -14.36 -6.10
N GLN A 251 -9.27 -15.46 -6.58
CA GLN A 251 -7.99 -16.00 -6.10
C GLN A 251 -6.77 -15.29 -6.71
N ARG A 252 -6.94 -14.68 -7.87
CA ARG A 252 -5.89 -14.08 -8.69
C ARG A 252 -6.40 -12.75 -9.25
N MET A 253 -5.57 -11.71 -9.17
CA MET A 253 -5.78 -10.40 -9.78
C MET A 253 -5.08 -10.37 -11.14
N ASP A 254 -5.65 -9.68 -12.12
CA ASP A 254 -5.01 -9.55 -13.43
C ASP A 254 -3.72 -8.73 -13.33
N PHE A 255 -3.75 -7.56 -12.67
CA PHE A 255 -2.57 -6.75 -12.43
C PHE A 255 -2.55 -6.05 -11.06
N LEU A 256 -1.34 -5.83 -10.54
CA LEU A 256 -1.07 -5.08 -9.32
C LEU A 256 0.03 -4.05 -9.55
N LEU A 257 -0.14 -2.86 -8.97
CA LEU A 257 0.90 -1.86 -8.76
C LEU A 257 1.09 -1.66 -7.26
N LEU A 258 2.35 -1.66 -6.83
CA LEU A 258 2.75 -1.34 -5.47
C LEU A 258 3.39 0.04 -5.48
N LEU A 259 2.63 1.05 -5.07
CA LEU A 259 3.00 2.47 -5.13
C LEU A 259 3.49 2.98 -3.76
N PRO A 260 4.09 4.18 -3.72
CA PRO A 260 4.46 4.82 -2.46
C PRO A 260 3.31 4.93 -1.47
N ASN A 261 3.63 5.00 -0.17
CA ASN A 261 2.66 5.16 0.93
C ASN A 261 1.65 4.01 1.04
N ARG A 262 2.08 2.77 0.76
CA ARG A 262 1.26 1.55 0.82
C ARG A 262 0.02 1.58 -0.08
N ARG A 263 0.02 2.42 -1.11
CA ARG A 263 -1.02 2.44 -2.13
C ARG A 263 -0.87 1.18 -2.99
N ARG A 264 -1.91 0.34 -3.02
CA ARG A 264 -1.94 -0.87 -3.84
C ARG A 264 -3.06 -0.74 -4.86
N VAL A 265 -2.69 -0.59 -6.13
CA VAL A 265 -3.65 -0.43 -7.23
C VAL A 265 -3.80 -1.75 -7.96
N VAL A 266 -5.04 -2.20 -8.12
CA VAL A 266 -5.43 -3.41 -8.82
C VAL A 266 -6.12 -3.00 -10.11
N LEU A 267 -5.65 -3.55 -11.23
CA LEU A 267 -6.29 -3.40 -12.52
C LEU A 267 -6.87 -4.74 -12.95
N GLU A 268 -8.11 -4.74 -13.43
CA GLU A 268 -8.83 -5.95 -13.83
C GLU A 268 -9.47 -5.73 -15.19
N LEU A 269 -9.45 -6.77 -16.03
CA LEU A 269 -10.05 -6.73 -17.35
C LEU A 269 -11.28 -7.63 -17.38
N ASP A 270 -12.45 -7.00 -17.43
CA ASP A 270 -13.71 -7.72 -17.42
C ASP A 270 -14.24 -8.02 -18.80
N GLY A 271 -14.14 -9.29 -19.21
CA GLY A 271 -14.85 -9.78 -20.39
C GLY A 271 -16.23 -10.34 -20.04
N VAL A 272 -17.00 -10.65 -21.09
CA VAL A 272 -18.34 -11.24 -20.98
C VAL A 272 -18.33 -12.53 -20.14
N GLN A 273 -17.22 -13.28 -20.16
CA GLN A 273 -17.02 -14.47 -19.36
C GLN A 273 -17.10 -14.27 -17.83
N HIS A 274 -16.96 -13.04 -17.33
CA HIS A 274 -17.03 -12.75 -15.89
C HIS A 274 -18.47 -12.59 -15.38
N TYR A 275 -19.41 -12.24 -16.25
CA TYR A 275 -20.79 -11.96 -15.87
C TYR A 275 -21.83 -12.65 -16.74
N ALA A 276 -21.43 -13.55 -17.63
CA ALA A 276 -22.33 -14.33 -18.48
C ALA A 276 -22.18 -15.85 -18.27
N ASP A 277 -23.17 -16.60 -18.74
CA ASP A 277 -23.13 -18.05 -18.83
C ASP A 277 -22.33 -18.52 -20.06
N PRO A 278 -22.08 -19.84 -20.21
CA PRO A 278 -21.39 -20.37 -21.39
C PRO A 278 -22.09 -20.06 -22.72
N ASP A 279 -23.39 -19.76 -22.70
CA ASP A 279 -24.18 -19.36 -23.86
C ASP A 279 -24.16 -17.83 -24.10
N GLY A 280 -23.37 -17.08 -23.32
CA GLY A 280 -23.20 -15.63 -23.43
C GLY A 280 -24.33 -14.80 -22.79
N ARG A 281 -25.25 -15.42 -22.04
CA ARG A 281 -26.33 -14.68 -21.36
C ARG A 281 -25.86 -14.11 -20.03
N ALA A 282 -26.10 -12.82 -19.82
CA ALA A 282 -25.77 -12.16 -18.57
C ALA A 282 -26.43 -12.85 -17.36
N LYS A 283 -25.63 -13.12 -16.32
CA LYS A 283 -26.04 -13.63 -15.01
C LYS A 283 -25.88 -12.53 -13.96
N PRO A 284 -26.97 -11.86 -13.55
CA PRO A 284 -26.92 -10.81 -12.54
C PRO A 284 -26.27 -11.24 -11.21
N ARG A 285 -26.37 -12.52 -10.84
CA ARG A 285 -25.73 -13.08 -9.65
C ARG A 285 -24.20 -12.99 -9.71
N LEU A 286 -23.60 -13.36 -10.85
CA LEU A 286 -22.14 -13.31 -11.03
C LEU A 286 -21.63 -11.86 -10.98
N TYR A 287 -22.37 -10.95 -11.60
CA TYR A 287 -22.09 -9.52 -11.50
C TYR A 287 -22.16 -9.02 -10.05
N ALA A 288 -23.20 -9.38 -9.30
CA ALA A 288 -23.33 -8.97 -7.90
C ALA A 288 -22.20 -9.49 -7.01
N GLU A 289 -21.78 -10.75 -7.21
CA GLU A 289 -20.64 -11.36 -6.53
C GLU A 289 -19.34 -10.62 -6.86
N MET A 290 -19.07 -10.33 -8.14
CA MET A 290 -17.90 -9.58 -8.59
C MET A 290 -17.80 -8.20 -7.92
N VAL A 291 -18.87 -7.40 -7.95
CA VAL A 291 -18.87 -6.06 -7.35
C VAL A 291 -18.82 -6.12 -5.82
N ALA A 292 -19.32 -7.20 -5.19
CA ALA A 292 -19.16 -7.41 -3.75
C ALA A 292 -17.69 -7.64 -3.37
N GLU A 293 -16.94 -8.41 -4.15
CA GLU A 293 -15.51 -8.60 -3.93
C GLU A 293 -14.71 -7.31 -4.15
N ASP A 294 -15.09 -6.47 -5.12
CA ASP A 294 -14.47 -5.14 -5.28
C ASP A 294 -14.62 -4.29 -4.03
N ARG A 295 -15.84 -4.24 -3.47
CA ARG A 295 -16.08 -3.50 -2.25
C ARG A 295 -15.23 -4.04 -1.12
N ARG A 296 -15.13 -5.37 -0.98
CA ARG A 296 -14.30 -5.99 0.05
C ARG A 296 -12.82 -5.61 -0.11
N LEU A 297 -12.28 -5.66 -1.33
CA LEU A 297 -10.91 -5.23 -1.63
C LEU A 297 -10.68 -3.74 -1.31
N ARG A 298 -11.60 -2.87 -1.75
CA ARG A 298 -11.51 -1.43 -1.46
C ARG A 298 -11.56 -1.13 0.02
N LEU A 299 -12.41 -1.84 0.77
CA LEU A 299 -12.47 -1.72 2.23
C LEU A 299 -11.20 -2.22 2.94
N THR A 300 -10.39 -3.05 2.29
CA THR A 300 -9.06 -3.43 2.77
C THR A 300 -7.94 -2.48 2.34
N GLY A 301 -8.26 -1.37 1.66
CA GLY A 301 -7.30 -0.33 1.27
C GLY A 301 -6.74 -0.46 -0.16
N TYR A 302 -7.26 -1.39 -0.98
CA TYR A 302 -6.88 -1.46 -2.40
C TYR A 302 -7.64 -0.42 -3.23
N GLU A 303 -6.95 0.21 -4.17
CA GLU A 303 -7.56 0.95 -5.27
C GLU A 303 -7.86 -0.03 -6.40
N VAL A 304 -9.11 -0.11 -6.87
CA VAL A 304 -9.51 -1.10 -7.90
C VAL A 304 -10.06 -0.37 -9.11
N TYR A 305 -9.43 -0.56 -10.28
CA TYR A 305 -9.88 -0.06 -11.58
C TYR A 305 -10.20 -1.23 -12.50
N ARG A 306 -11.36 -1.15 -13.16
CA ARG A 306 -11.86 -2.18 -14.06
C ARG A 306 -11.98 -1.61 -15.46
N PHE A 307 -11.50 -2.38 -16.43
CA PHE A 307 -11.67 -2.10 -17.84
C PHE A 307 -12.57 -3.17 -18.45
N GLY A 308 -13.68 -2.75 -19.03
CA GLY A 308 -14.60 -3.64 -19.73
C GLY A 308 -14.00 -4.10 -21.06
N GLY A 309 -14.29 -5.35 -21.44
CA GLY A 309 -13.78 -5.94 -22.69
C GLY A 309 -14.15 -5.15 -23.94
N PHE A 310 -15.28 -4.41 -23.90
CA PHE A 310 -15.68 -3.52 -25.00
C PHE A 310 -14.66 -2.40 -25.26
N GLU A 311 -13.96 -1.92 -24.22
CA GLU A 311 -12.94 -0.87 -24.33
C GLU A 311 -11.72 -1.32 -25.13
N PHE A 312 -11.53 -2.63 -25.35
CA PHE A 312 -10.41 -3.21 -26.08
C PHE A 312 -10.75 -3.64 -27.51
N VAL A 313 -12.01 -3.46 -27.95
CA VAL A 313 -12.45 -3.86 -29.30
C VAL A 313 -11.71 -3.06 -30.38
N ASN A 314 -11.55 -1.75 -30.18
CA ASN A 314 -10.73 -0.89 -31.03
C ASN A 314 -9.37 -0.64 -30.35
N ARG A 315 -8.30 -1.19 -30.93
CA ARG A 315 -6.95 -1.12 -30.34
C ARG A 315 -6.36 0.29 -30.31
N ASP A 316 -6.67 1.14 -31.28
CA ASP A 316 -6.17 2.51 -31.29
C ASP A 316 -6.82 3.33 -30.19
N GLN A 317 -8.15 3.23 -30.05
CA GLN A 317 -8.89 3.90 -28.98
C GLN A 317 -8.49 3.37 -27.59
N ALA A 318 -8.32 2.05 -27.46
CA ALA A 318 -7.83 1.42 -26.24
C ALA A 318 -6.44 1.93 -25.86
N GLY A 319 -5.54 2.07 -26.85
CA GLY A 319 -4.21 2.64 -26.67
C GLY A 319 -4.26 4.07 -26.15
N THR A 320 -5.09 4.94 -26.75
CA THR A 320 -5.27 6.32 -26.27
C THR A 320 -5.84 6.37 -24.85
N MET A 321 -6.87 5.57 -24.56
CA MET A 321 -7.50 5.50 -23.23
C MET A 321 -6.50 5.06 -22.17
N LEU A 322 -5.77 3.97 -22.41
CA LEU A 322 -4.81 3.42 -21.44
C LEU A 322 -3.66 4.39 -21.17
N ASN A 323 -3.13 5.03 -22.23
CA ASN A 323 -2.06 6.01 -22.07
C ASN A 323 -2.53 7.23 -21.25
N GLY A 324 -3.75 7.73 -21.49
CA GLY A 324 -4.33 8.80 -20.68
C GLY A 324 -4.49 8.38 -19.21
N PHE A 325 -5.10 7.22 -18.99
CA PHE A 325 -5.32 6.67 -17.65
C PHE A 325 -4.01 6.49 -16.87
N PHE A 326 -2.98 5.89 -17.46
CA PHE A 326 -1.72 5.66 -16.75
C PHE A 326 -0.97 6.96 -16.46
N ARG A 327 -1.02 7.95 -17.35
CA ARG A 327 -0.44 9.28 -17.08
C ARG A 327 -1.13 9.96 -15.90
N GLU A 328 -2.45 9.90 -15.83
CA GLU A 328 -3.19 10.45 -14.69
C GLU A 328 -2.92 9.68 -13.40
N LEU A 329 -2.94 8.34 -13.45
CA LEU A 329 -2.69 7.47 -12.31
C LEU A 329 -1.30 7.70 -11.68
N LEU A 330 -0.29 7.85 -12.54
CA LEU A 330 1.12 8.00 -12.15
C LEU A 330 1.57 9.46 -12.05
N GLN A 331 0.72 10.43 -12.42
CA GLN A 331 1.02 11.86 -12.45
C GLN A 331 2.24 12.20 -13.34
N LEU A 332 2.26 11.66 -14.57
CA LEU A 332 3.37 11.77 -15.54
C LEU A 332 3.24 12.84 -16.62
#